data_AF-A0A3C1GN52-F1
#
_entry.id   AF-A0A3C1GN52-F1
#
_cell.length_a   1.000
_cell.length_b   1.000
_cell.length_c   1.000
_cell.angle_alpha   90.00
_cell.angle_beta   90.00
_cell.angle_gamma   90.00
#
_symmetry.space_group_name_H-M   'P 1'
#
loop_
_entity.id
_entity.type
_entity.pdbx_description
1 polymer ?
#
loop_
_entity_poly.entity_id
_entity_poly.type
_entity_poly.pdbx_seq_one_letter_code
_entity_poly.pdbx_strand_id
1 'polypeptide(L)'
;GKNNLFTGRLGIIGGTVLHGHEKVPIATTWGATADQSGATNIFMGAQAGLFAWGKRPEWWEKEFDYGARQGYAIGAIWDFTKAVFDSVDHAVIEVRTYRTSN
;
A
#
# COMPACT_ATOMS: atom_id res chain seq x y z
N GLY A 1 7.74 17.58 -16.97
CA GLY A 1 6.77 16.79 -17.76
C GLY A 1 5.65 16.32 -16.84
N LYS A 2 4.38 16.52 -17.23
CA LYS A 2 3.24 15.98 -16.49
C LYS A 2 3.33 14.46 -16.48
N ASN A 3 3.42 13.86 -15.30
CA ASN A 3 3.38 12.40 -15.13
C ASN A 3 1.99 12.04 -14.60
N ASN A 4 1.22 11.33 -15.42
CA ASN A 4 -0.19 11.04 -15.20
C ASN A 4 -0.43 9.80 -14.30
N LEU A 5 0.64 9.15 -13.84
CA LEU A 5 0.54 7.91 -13.06
C LEU A 5 0.37 8.15 -11.55
N PHE A 6 0.89 9.26 -11.01
CA PHE A 6 0.82 9.56 -9.57
C PHE A 6 0.72 11.07 -9.31
N THR A 7 -0.28 11.49 -8.54
CA THR A 7 -0.53 12.88 -8.07
C THR A 7 0.03 13.07 -6.66
N GLY A 8 0.53 14.27 -6.31
CA GLY A 8 1.01 14.57 -4.94
C GLY A 8 2.48 14.25 -4.64
N ARG A 9 3.31 14.00 -5.65
CA ARG A 9 4.75 13.78 -5.48
C ARG A 9 5.49 15.09 -5.19
N LEU A 10 6.43 15.07 -4.25
CA LEU A 10 7.40 16.15 -4.02
C LEU A 10 8.46 16.19 -5.13
N GLY A 11 8.78 15.04 -5.74
CA GLY A 11 9.73 14.94 -6.83
C GLY A 11 10.01 13.49 -7.25
N ILE A 12 10.90 13.31 -8.22
CA ILE A 12 11.47 12.02 -8.58
C ILE A 12 12.99 12.14 -8.48
N ILE A 13 13.63 11.26 -7.71
CA ILE A 13 15.09 11.21 -7.54
C ILE A 13 15.54 9.78 -7.83
N GLY A 14 16.47 9.59 -8.77
CA GLY A 14 17.03 8.27 -9.07
C GLY A 14 15.99 7.20 -9.43
N GLY A 15 14.89 7.56 -10.12
CA GLY A 15 13.79 6.64 -10.45
C GLY A 15 12.81 6.35 -9.30
N THR A 16 13.05 6.90 -8.11
CA THR A 16 12.15 6.78 -6.95
C THR A 16 11.22 7.99 -6.87
N VAL A 17 9.94 7.76 -6.59
CA VAL A 17 8.96 8.83 -6.36
C VAL A 17 9.01 9.25 -4.88
N LEU A 18 9.29 10.53 -4.63
CA LEU A 18 9.23 11.10 -3.29
C LEU A 18 7.80 11.58 -3.00
N HIS A 19 7.20 11.07 -1.94
CA HIS A 19 5.85 11.44 -1.50
C HIS A 19 5.87 11.71 0.01
N GLY A 20 5.46 12.92 0.39
CA GLY A 20 5.21 13.27 1.79
C GLY A 20 3.74 13.07 2.13
N HIS A 21 3.45 12.42 3.25
CA HIS A 21 2.07 12.17 3.69
C HIS A 21 1.96 12.41 5.20
N GLU A 22 0.90 13.12 5.62
CA GLU A 22 0.72 13.55 7.02
C GLU A 22 0.56 12.39 8.01
N LYS A 23 0.04 11.25 7.55
CA LYS A 23 -0.07 10.03 8.37
C LYS A 23 1.23 9.24 8.55
N VAL A 24 2.37 9.72 8.04
CA VAL A 24 3.66 9.10 8.35
C VAL A 24 4.02 9.44 9.80
N PRO A 25 4.19 8.43 10.68
CA PRO A 25 4.38 8.69 12.10
C PRO A 25 5.70 9.41 12.33
N ILE A 26 5.63 10.56 12.98
CA ILE A 26 6.81 11.31 13.44
C ILE A 26 7.17 10.85 14.85
N ALA A 27 8.45 10.57 15.08
CA ALA A 27 8.93 10.29 16.43
C ALA A 27 9.15 11.62 17.16
N THR A 28 8.47 11.84 18.28
CA THR A 28 8.71 13.01 19.15
C THR A 28 9.71 12.69 20.26
N THR A 29 9.89 11.42 20.58
CA THR A 29 10.82 10.92 21.61
C THR A 29 11.79 9.89 20.99
N TRP A 30 12.96 10.36 20.57
CA TRP A 30 13.98 9.53 19.92
C TRP A 30 15.40 9.86 20.44
N GLY A 31 16.36 8.97 20.15
CA GLY A 31 17.75 9.07 20.65
C GLY A 31 17.95 8.48 22.05
N ALA A 32 19.21 8.40 22.49
CA ALA A 32 19.60 7.73 23.75
C ALA A 32 18.94 8.31 25.01
N THR A 33 18.58 9.60 24.97
CA THR A 33 17.93 10.32 26.10
C THR A 33 16.42 10.51 25.87
N ALA A 34 15.84 10.00 24.77
CA ALA A 34 14.43 10.16 24.40
C ALA A 34 13.92 11.61 24.22
N ASP A 35 14.81 12.60 24.14
CA ASP A 35 14.45 14.02 24.03
C ASP A 35 14.49 14.59 22.61
N GLN A 36 14.86 13.78 21.61
CA GLN A 36 15.09 14.27 20.25
C GLN A 36 13.89 14.00 19.35
N SER A 37 13.54 15.00 18.53
CA SER A 37 12.57 14.82 17.45
C SER A 37 13.20 14.02 16.31
N GLY A 38 12.48 13.02 15.82
CA GLY A 38 12.84 12.20 14.66
C GLY A 38 11.87 12.39 13.50
N ALA A 39 12.39 12.29 12.29
CA ALA A 39 11.62 12.11 11.06
C ALA A 39 11.68 10.65 10.62
N THR A 40 10.55 10.11 10.20
CA THR A 40 10.44 8.73 9.70
C THR A 40 10.43 8.76 8.18
N ASN A 41 11.46 8.18 7.57
CA ASN A 41 11.55 8.05 6.11
C ASN A 41 11.35 6.58 5.75
N ILE A 42 10.45 6.32 4.81
CA ILE A 42 10.06 4.97 4.40
C ILE A 42 10.42 4.80 2.93
N PHE A 43 11.37 3.90 2.65
CA PHE A 43 11.69 3.51 1.28
C PHE A 43 10.92 2.24 0.93
N MET A 44 9.93 2.40 0.05
CA MET A 44 9.11 1.31 -0.46
C MET A 44 9.74 0.85 -1.78
N GLY A 45 10.34 -0.34 -1.76
CA GLY A 45 10.92 -0.92 -2.97
C GLY A 45 9.85 -1.21 -4.03
N ALA A 46 10.28 -1.41 -5.27
CA ALA A 46 9.41 -1.92 -6.33
C ALA A 46 9.05 -3.37 -6.02
N GLN A 47 7.93 -3.56 -5.31
CA GLN A 47 7.42 -4.90 -5.01
C GLN A 47 6.46 -5.34 -6.11
N ALA A 48 6.56 -6.61 -6.52
CA ALA A 48 5.57 -7.26 -7.36
C ALA A 48 4.60 -8.03 -6.46
N GLY A 49 3.30 -7.73 -6.56
CA GLY A 49 2.25 -8.55 -5.98
C GLY A 49 1.78 -9.60 -7.00
N LEU A 50 1.59 -10.84 -6.55
CA LEU A 50 0.99 -11.90 -7.33
C LEU A 50 -0.47 -12.01 -6.91
N PHE A 51 -1.38 -11.78 -7.86
CA PHE A 51 -2.81 -11.96 -7.66
C PHE A 51 -3.27 -13.24 -8.37
N ALA A 52 -3.93 -14.13 -7.65
CA ALA A 52 -4.44 -15.37 -8.19
C ALA A 52 -5.95 -15.49 -7.97
N TRP A 53 -6.64 -16.04 -8.97
CA TRP A 53 -8.06 -16.39 -8.87
C TRP A 53 -8.18 -17.90 -8.70
N GLY A 54 -8.70 -18.36 -7.57
CA GLY A 54 -9.13 -19.74 -7.39
C GLY A 54 -10.46 -20.00 -8.09
N LYS A 55 -11.38 -19.04 -8.05
CA LYS A 55 -12.64 -19.03 -8.79
C LYS A 55 -12.96 -17.61 -9.23
N ARG A 56 -13.06 -17.39 -10.54
CA ARG A 56 -13.46 -16.09 -11.12
C ARG A 56 -14.81 -15.65 -10.57
N PRO A 57 -15.09 -14.33 -10.50
CA PRO A 57 -16.37 -13.86 -10.01
C PRO A 57 -17.44 -14.42 -10.93
N GLU A 58 -18.36 -15.16 -10.33
CA GLU A 58 -19.56 -15.60 -11.00
C GLU A 58 -20.72 -14.86 -10.38
N TRP A 59 -21.58 -14.37 -11.25
CA TRP A 59 -22.78 -13.66 -10.90
C TRP A 59 -23.97 -14.55 -11.25
N TRP A 60 -24.85 -14.76 -10.28
CA TRP A 60 -26.11 -15.43 -10.47
C TRP A 60 -27.24 -14.52 -10.07
N GLU A 61 -28.24 -14.51 -10.94
CA GLU A 61 -29.48 -13.80 -10.74
C GLU A 61 -30.61 -14.83 -10.72
N LYS A 62 -31.40 -14.83 -9.65
CA LYS A 62 -32.59 -15.66 -9.54
C LYS A 62 -33.79 -14.82 -9.17
N GLU A 63 -34.84 -15.00 -9.94
CA GLU A 63 -36.15 -14.46 -9.65
C GLU A 63 -36.93 -15.45 -8.78
N PHE A 64 -37.48 -14.95 -7.68
CA PHE A 64 -38.25 -15.70 -6.70
C PHE A 64 -39.67 -15.10 -6.61
N ASP A 65 -40.64 -15.94 -6.25
CA ASP A 65 -42.02 -15.52 -5.97
C ASP A 65 -42.73 -14.82 -7.16
N TYR A 66 -42.82 -15.51 -8.31
CA TYR A 66 -43.51 -15.03 -9.53
C TYR A 66 -43.05 -13.64 -10.04
N GLY A 67 -41.79 -13.28 -9.81
CA GLY A 67 -41.24 -11.98 -10.22
C GLY A 67 -41.37 -10.87 -9.20
N ALA A 68 -41.87 -11.17 -7.99
CA ALA A 68 -41.94 -10.19 -6.92
C ALA A 68 -40.57 -9.93 -6.24
N ARG A 69 -39.60 -10.84 -6.36
CA ARG A 69 -38.30 -10.72 -5.68
C ARG A 69 -37.12 -11.15 -6.55
N GLN A 70 -36.12 -10.29 -6.62
CA GLN A 70 -34.87 -10.56 -7.33
C GLN A 70 -33.75 -10.82 -6.31
N GLY A 71 -33.15 -12.01 -6.39
CA GLY A 71 -32.00 -12.39 -5.60
C GLY A 71 -30.72 -12.31 -6.44
N TYR A 72 -29.73 -11.58 -5.95
CA TYR A 72 -28.42 -11.49 -6.57
C TYR A 72 -27.40 -12.23 -5.69
N ALA A 73 -26.64 -13.13 -6.28
CA ALA A 73 -25.52 -13.79 -5.63
C ALA A 73 -24.25 -13.56 -6.44
N ILE A 74 -23.19 -13.15 -5.77
CA ILE A 74 -21.85 -13.02 -6.35
C ILE A 74 -20.91 -13.89 -5.54
N GLY A 75 -20.21 -14.79 -6.21
CA GLY A 75 -19.20 -15.66 -5.59
C GLY A 75 -17.86 -15.51 -6.30
N ALA A 76 -16.80 -15.24 -5.53
CA ALA A 76 -15.43 -15.19 -6.01
C ALA A 76 -14.49 -15.81 -4.97
N ILE A 77 -13.49 -16.55 -5.43
CA ILE A 77 -12.38 -17.04 -4.58
C ILE A 77 -11.09 -16.51 -5.19
N TRP A 78 -10.38 -15.69 -4.44
CA TRP A 78 -9.12 -15.08 -4.86
C TRP A 78 -8.15 -15.01 -3.69
N ASP A 79 -6.87 -14.93 -4.01
CA ASP A 79 -5.79 -14.76 -3.05
C ASP A 79 -4.75 -13.78 -3.60
N PHE A 80 -4.05 -13.10 -2.70
CA PHE A 80 -3.01 -12.13 -3.02
C PHE A 80 -1.79 -12.40 -2.17
N THR A 81 -0.67 -12.70 -2.83
CA THR A 81 0.61 -12.94 -2.16
C THR A 81 1.64 -11.99 -2.71
N LYS A 82 2.50 -11.49 -1.81
CA LYS A 82 3.65 -10.68 -2.20
C LYS A 82 4.75 -11.57 -2.79
N ALA A 83 5.31 -11.18 -3.93
CA ALA A 83 6.44 -11.90 -4.51
C ALA A 83 7.69 -11.73 -3.64
N VAL A 84 8.26 -12.84 -3.19
CA VAL A 84 9.57 -12.92 -2.55
C VAL A 84 10.52 -13.54 -3.56
N PHE A 85 11.59 -12.82 -3.91
CA PHE A 85 12.63 -13.30 -4.80
C PHE A 85 13.85 -13.72 -3.97
N ASP A 86 14.50 -14.82 -4.36
CA ASP A 86 15.73 -15.33 -3.73
C ASP A 86 15.66 -15.54 -2.21
N SER A 87 14.47 -15.87 -1.69
CA SER A 87 14.20 -16.02 -0.26
C SER A 87 14.51 -14.79 0.60
N VAL A 88 14.65 -13.61 -0.01
CA VAL A 88 14.85 -12.35 0.72
C VAL A 88 13.66 -11.44 0.50
N ASP A 89 12.92 -11.17 1.57
CA ASP A 89 11.82 -10.21 1.51
C ASP A 89 12.34 -8.77 1.73
N HIS A 90 12.56 -8.07 0.62
CA HIS A 90 12.83 -6.63 0.65
C HIS A 90 11.52 -5.86 0.59
N ALA A 91 10.84 -5.80 1.73
CA ALA A 91 9.57 -5.09 1.82
C ALA A 91 9.77 -3.58 1.83
N VAL A 92 10.30 -3.10 2.93
CA VAL A 92 10.29 -1.69 3.27
C VAL A 92 11.52 -1.47 4.12
N ILE A 93 12.28 -0.43 3.78
CA ILE A 93 13.37 0.02 4.64
C ILE A 93 12.90 1.30 5.32
N GLU A 94 12.88 1.28 6.65
CA GLU A 94 12.61 2.45 7.47
C GLU A 94 13.94 3.06 7.92
N VAL A 95 14.14 4.35 7.61
CA VAL A 95 15.28 5.12 8.10
C VAL A 95 14.74 6.27 8.93
N ARG A 96 15.06 6.24 10.24
CA ARG A 96 14.77 7.35 11.15
C ARG A 96 15.96 8.28 11.22
N THR A 97 15.72 9.56 11.00
CA THR A 97 16.75 10.60 11.07
C THR A 97 16.39 11.65 12.11
N TYR A 98 17.39 12.23 12.75
CA TYR A 98 17.19 13.42 13.57
C TYR A 98 16.56 14.53 12.72
N ARG A 99 15.58 15.23 13.29
CA ARG A 99 15.04 16.46 12.69
C ARG A 99 15.17 17.60 13.70
N THR A 100 15.59 18.76 13.21
CA THR A 100 15.44 20.00 13.98
C THR A 100 13.96 20.39 13.97
N SER A 101 13.49 21.02 15.05
CA SER A 101 12.12 21.51 15.13
C SER A 101 11.89 22.55 14.04
N ASN A 102 10.82 22.41 13.26
CA ASN A 102 10.30 23.47 12.41
C ASN A 102 9.17 24.18 13.16
#